data_AF-A0A954FWK9-F1
#
_entry.id   AF-A0A954FWK9-F1
#
_cell.length_a   1.000
_cell.length_b   1.000
_cell.length_c   1.000
_cell.angle_alpha   90.00
_cell.angle_beta   90.00
_cell.angle_gamma   90.00
#
_symmetry.space_group_name_H-M   'P 1'
#
loop_
_entity.id
_entity.type
_entity.pdbx_description
1 polymer ?
#
loop_
_entity_poly.entity_id
_entity_poly.type
_entity_poly.pdbx_seq_one_letter_code
_entity_poly.pdbx_strand_id
1 'polypeptide(L)'
;MAKKQTQSIEDCDITGLKYLDRVLPLLKRLHSAGTDRDKAGNWELFYDQYCALQLLYLFNPIVTSLCSLQQASELKKVQRKLGCPRSSLGSLSEAVRVFDPELLREIAGELIDKLPAQEPLDRRLQDLAQTLTAVDGTFLKTLPQITQACFSTRQDKGWQLHTHFGVLRGIPV
;
A
#
# COMPACT_ATOMS: atom_id res chain seq x y z
N MET A 1 27.48 8.28 -11.74
CA MET A 1 26.34 9.13 -11.32
C MET A 1 26.49 9.44 -9.85
N ALA A 2 26.51 10.71 -9.44
CA ALA A 2 26.65 11.09 -8.04
C ALA A 2 25.43 10.56 -7.26
N LYS A 3 25.68 9.79 -6.20
CA LYS A 3 24.64 9.25 -5.31
C LYS A 3 24.02 10.44 -4.58
N LYS A 4 22.86 10.92 -5.05
CA LYS A 4 22.09 11.97 -4.37
C LYS A 4 21.88 11.48 -2.93
N GLN A 5 22.46 12.17 -1.95
CA GLN A 5 22.31 11.81 -0.54
C GLN A 5 20.81 11.76 -0.25
N THR A 6 20.33 10.59 0.18
CA THR A 6 18.98 10.43 0.68
C THR A 6 18.86 11.34 1.90
N GLN A 7 18.01 12.37 1.83
CA GLN A 7 17.75 13.23 2.98
C GLN A 7 17.29 12.34 4.14
N SER A 8 17.88 12.54 5.32
CA SER A 8 17.47 11.82 6.52
C SER A 8 16.04 12.25 6.87
N ILE A 9 15.14 11.28 7.03
CA ILE A 9 13.77 11.55 7.45
C ILE A 9 13.77 11.84 8.95
N GLU A 10 13.10 12.92 9.35
CA GLU A 10 12.94 13.32 10.74
C GLU A 10 11.49 13.12 11.23
N ASP A 11 11.30 13.20 12.55
CA ASP A 11 9.98 13.02 13.19
C ASP A 11 8.93 14.07 12.74
N CYS A 12 9.38 15.24 12.31
CA CYS A 12 8.54 16.34 11.81
C CYS A 12 8.02 16.09 10.39
N ASP A 13 8.73 15.29 9.59
CA ASP A 13 8.36 14.97 8.21
C ASP A 13 7.22 13.94 8.14
N ILE A 14 7.09 13.11 9.19
CA ILE A 14 6.05 12.09 9.28
C ILE A 14 4.77 12.65 9.88
N THR A 15 3.71 12.65 9.09
CA THR A 15 2.38 13.13 9.46
C THR A 15 1.32 12.04 9.29
N GLY A 16 0.07 12.33 9.67
CA GLY A 16 -1.06 11.44 9.40
C GLY A 16 -1.14 10.14 10.22
N LEU A 17 -0.20 9.86 11.14
CA LEU A 17 -0.18 8.61 11.94
C LEU A 17 -1.49 8.35 12.70
N LYS A 18 -2.22 9.41 13.11
CA LYS A 18 -3.52 9.29 13.78
C LYS A 18 -4.57 8.52 12.97
N TYR A 19 -4.47 8.52 11.63
CA TYR A 19 -5.42 7.82 10.78
C TYR A 19 -5.20 6.30 10.81
N LEU A 20 -3.97 5.87 11.08
CA LEU A 20 -3.62 4.46 11.21
C LEU A 20 -4.19 3.85 12.49
N ASP A 21 -4.47 4.64 13.54
CA ASP A 21 -5.08 4.15 14.78
C ASP A 21 -6.43 3.43 14.53
N ARG A 22 -7.16 3.79 13.46
CA ARG A 22 -8.41 3.11 13.06
C ARG A 22 -8.18 1.85 12.21
N VAL A 23 -7.06 1.79 11.49
CA VAL A 23 -6.76 0.70 10.54
C VAL A 23 -6.01 -0.43 11.22
N LEU A 24 -5.12 -0.13 12.15
CA LEU A 24 -4.30 -1.13 12.86
C LEU A 24 -5.14 -2.27 13.48
N PRO A 25 -6.29 -2.02 14.15
CA PRO A 25 -7.11 -3.10 14.68
C PRO A 25 -7.64 -4.06 13.61
N LEU A 26 -7.92 -3.57 12.39
CA LEU A 26 -8.39 -4.38 11.27
C LEU A 26 -7.28 -5.30 10.76
N LEU A 27 -6.04 -4.81 10.77
CA LEU A 27 -4.86 -5.53 10.29
C LEU A 27 -4.40 -6.61 11.28
N LYS A 28 -4.70 -6.51 12.58
CA LYS A 28 -4.22 -7.46 13.61
C LYS A 28 -4.46 -8.93 13.28
N ARG A 29 -5.55 -9.25 12.58
CA ARG A 29 -5.86 -10.63 12.18
C ARG A 29 -4.84 -11.23 11.20
N LEU A 30 -4.07 -10.38 10.52
CA LEU A 30 -3.01 -10.78 9.60
C LEU A 30 -1.69 -11.07 10.32
N HIS A 31 -1.56 -10.77 11.61
CA HIS A 31 -0.28 -10.83 12.33
C HIS A 31 0.44 -12.19 12.19
N SER A 32 -0.30 -13.30 12.32
CA SER A 32 0.23 -14.66 12.21
C SER A 32 0.32 -15.18 10.78
N ALA A 33 -0.13 -14.43 9.77
CA ALA A 33 -0.07 -14.89 8.39
C ALA A 33 1.37 -14.80 7.86
N GLY A 34 1.82 -15.88 7.22
CA GLY A 34 3.17 -15.97 6.66
C GLY A 34 4.27 -16.36 7.65
N THR A 35 3.97 -16.57 8.93
CA THR A 35 4.95 -16.95 9.96
C THR A 35 5.41 -18.41 9.87
N ASP A 36 4.72 -19.26 9.10
CA ASP A 36 5.00 -20.71 9.01
C ASP A 36 6.42 -21.04 8.50
N ARG A 37 7.03 -20.09 7.77
CA ARG A 37 8.40 -20.24 7.26
C ARG A 37 9.47 -19.95 8.32
N ASP A 38 9.13 -19.23 9.39
CA ASP A 38 10.08 -18.90 10.45
C ASP A 38 10.25 -20.06 11.43
N LYS A 39 11.17 -20.97 11.08
CA LYS A 39 11.58 -22.08 11.95
C LYS A 39 12.48 -21.62 13.10
N ALA A 40 13.13 -20.46 12.98
CA ALA A 40 14.14 -20.00 13.93
C ALA A 40 13.56 -19.07 15.01
N GLY A 41 12.34 -18.55 14.82
CA GLY A 41 11.70 -17.60 15.73
C GLY A 41 12.34 -16.22 15.71
N ASN A 42 13.11 -15.90 14.66
CA ASN A 42 13.89 -14.67 14.56
C ASN A 42 13.18 -13.59 13.75
N TRP A 43 11.93 -13.81 13.35
CA TRP A 43 11.22 -12.84 12.55
C TRP A 43 10.68 -11.68 13.37
N GLU A 44 11.16 -10.48 13.05
CA GLU A 44 10.77 -9.26 13.76
C GLU A 44 9.70 -8.42 13.03
N LEU A 45 9.37 -8.78 11.77
CA LEU A 45 8.40 -8.06 10.94
C LEU A 45 7.22 -8.97 10.60
N PHE A 46 6.03 -8.61 11.09
CA PHE A 46 4.79 -9.33 10.85
C PHE A 46 3.94 -8.66 9.75
N TYR A 47 2.94 -9.37 9.24
CA TYR A 47 2.19 -8.90 8.07
C TYR A 47 1.40 -7.62 8.36
N ASP A 48 0.73 -7.55 9.51
CA ASP A 48 -0.02 -6.37 9.95
C ASP A 48 0.88 -5.11 10.05
N GLN A 49 2.08 -5.29 10.57
CA GLN A 49 3.11 -4.25 10.66
C GLN A 49 3.61 -3.83 9.28
N TYR A 50 3.85 -4.78 8.37
CA TYR A 50 4.23 -4.49 7.00
C TYR A 50 3.14 -3.68 6.27
N CYS A 51 1.87 -4.07 6.39
CA CYS A 51 0.74 -3.31 5.86
C CYS A 51 0.70 -1.88 6.41
N ALA A 52 0.93 -1.71 7.72
CA ALA A 52 0.99 -0.39 8.34
C ALA A 52 2.13 0.48 7.78
N LEU A 53 3.29 -0.10 7.52
CA LEU A 53 4.43 0.57 6.87
C LEU A 53 4.12 0.93 5.40
N GLN A 54 3.38 0.10 4.67
CA GLN A 54 2.94 0.45 3.32
C GLN A 54 1.94 1.60 3.31
N LEU A 55 1.02 1.66 4.27
CA LEU A 55 0.13 2.81 4.43
C LEU A 55 0.92 4.07 4.84
N LEU A 56 1.94 3.93 5.68
CA LEU A 56 2.84 5.03 6.03
C LEU A 56 3.53 5.60 4.79
N TYR A 57 4.06 4.72 3.92
CA TYR A 57 4.64 5.08 2.63
C TYR A 57 3.65 5.84 1.75
N LEU A 58 2.41 5.33 1.62
CA LEU A 58 1.38 5.96 0.78
C LEU A 58 0.93 7.32 1.31
N PHE A 59 0.88 7.52 2.63
CA PHE A 59 0.41 8.77 3.24
C PHE A 59 1.48 9.84 3.40
N ASN A 60 2.77 9.50 3.26
CA ASN A 60 3.87 10.43 3.47
C ASN A 60 4.73 10.51 2.20
N PRO A 61 4.50 11.49 1.31
CA PRO A 61 5.19 11.63 0.02
C PRO A 61 6.72 11.74 0.11
N ILE A 62 7.28 12.03 1.28
CA ILE A 62 8.73 12.03 1.52
C ILE A 62 9.32 10.61 1.52
N VAL A 63 8.53 9.61 1.90
CA VAL A 63 8.92 8.20 1.91
C VAL A 63 8.73 7.66 0.50
N THR A 64 9.77 7.68 -0.32
CA THR A 64 9.70 7.35 -1.76
C THR A 64 10.43 6.05 -2.15
N SER A 65 11.05 5.38 -1.17
CA SER A 65 11.86 4.19 -1.36
C SER A 65 11.82 3.27 -0.15
N LEU A 66 12.26 2.01 -0.32
CA LEU A 66 12.46 1.08 0.80
C LEU A 66 13.50 1.59 1.81
N CYS A 67 14.55 2.28 1.36
CA CYS A 67 15.55 2.86 2.27
C CYS A 67 14.94 3.95 3.16
N SER A 68 14.14 4.84 2.57
CA SER A 68 13.40 5.84 3.35
C SER A 68 12.36 5.21 4.27
N LEU A 69 11.73 4.09 3.86
CA LEU A 69 10.78 3.37 4.71
C LEU A 69 11.49 2.69 5.90
N GLN A 70 12.69 2.14 5.68
CA GLN A 70 13.56 1.64 6.74
C GLN A 70 13.87 2.76 7.75
N GLN A 71 14.31 3.93 7.27
CA GLN A 71 14.59 5.10 8.12
C GLN A 71 13.35 5.54 8.90
N ALA A 72 12.19 5.61 8.25
CA ALA A 72 10.93 5.96 8.92
C ALA A 72 10.56 4.94 10.01
N SER A 73 10.85 3.65 9.81
CA SER A 73 10.63 2.60 10.83
C SER A 73 11.57 2.69 12.04
N GLU A 74 12.67 3.43 11.94
CA GLU A 74 13.62 3.68 13.05
C GLU A 74 13.12 4.78 14.00
N LEU A 75 12.22 5.64 13.52
CA LEU A 75 11.66 6.75 14.29
C LEU A 75 10.82 6.24 15.47
N LYS A 76 11.15 6.69 16.69
CA LYS A 76 10.43 6.29 17.91
C LYS A 76 8.95 6.66 17.89
N LYS A 77 8.58 7.74 17.19
CA LYS A 77 7.19 8.14 16.97
C LYS A 77 6.44 7.10 16.15
N VAL A 78 7.05 6.60 15.07
CA VAL A 78 6.48 5.58 14.18
C VAL A 78 6.37 4.24 14.90
N GLN A 79 7.43 3.78 15.57
CA GLN A 79 7.42 2.52 16.33
C GLN A 79 6.30 2.49 17.38
N ARG A 80 6.16 3.57 18.16
CA ARG A 80 5.10 3.70 19.16
C ARG A 80 3.69 3.68 18.56
N LYS A 81 3.52 4.26 17.37
CA LYS A 81 2.21 4.36 16.72
C LYS A 81 1.80 3.11 15.97
N LEU A 82 2.72 2.49 15.23
CA LEU A 82 2.44 1.31 14.42
C LEU A 82 2.59 0.00 15.21
N GLY A 83 3.25 0.03 16.37
CA GLY A 83 3.55 -1.17 17.15
C GLY A 83 4.55 -2.10 16.44
N CYS A 84 5.30 -1.59 15.47
CA CYS A 84 6.32 -2.33 14.74
C CYS A 84 7.72 -1.96 15.26
N PRO A 85 8.65 -2.92 15.38
CA PRO A 85 10.05 -2.61 15.61
C PRO A 85 10.67 -1.97 14.37
N ARG A 86 11.94 -1.60 14.47
CA ARG A 86 12.74 -1.24 13.29
C ARG A 86 12.65 -2.39 12.28
N SER A 87 12.33 -2.08 11.04
CA SER A 87 12.37 -3.05 9.95
C SER A 87 13.67 -2.93 9.19
N SER A 88 14.32 -4.06 8.89
CA SER A 88 15.50 -4.07 8.03
C SER A 88 15.12 -4.00 6.55
N LEU A 89 16.02 -3.52 5.69
CA LEU A 89 15.80 -3.57 4.23
C LEU A 89 15.60 -4.99 3.71
N GLY A 90 16.33 -5.97 4.27
CA GLY A 90 16.17 -7.38 3.90
C GLY A 90 14.76 -7.88 4.23
N SER A 91 14.28 -7.59 5.44
CA SER A 91 12.92 -7.95 5.88
C SER A 91 11.85 -7.32 4.98
N LEU A 92 11.98 -6.04 4.63
CA LEU A 92 11.04 -5.35 3.75
C LEU A 92 11.05 -5.90 2.32
N SER A 93 12.23 -6.25 1.81
CA SER A 93 12.36 -6.85 0.47
C SER A 93 11.77 -8.26 0.40
N GLU A 94 11.97 -9.07 1.44
CA GLU A 94 11.44 -10.43 1.51
C GLU A 94 9.93 -10.47 1.79
N ALA A 95 9.39 -9.46 2.50
CA ALA A 95 7.97 -9.37 2.84
C ALA A 95 7.03 -9.54 1.63
N VAL A 96 7.41 -8.99 0.48
CA VAL A 96 6.64 -9.09 -0.78
C VAL A 96 6.44 -10.54 -1.24
N ARG A 97 7.36 -11.46 -0.90
CA ARG A 97 7.32 -12.88 -1.28
C ARG A 97 6.71 -13.78 -0.21
N VAL A 98 6.55 -13.24 0.99
CA VAL A 98 6.10 -13.98 2.17
C VAL A 98 4.62 -13.78 2.39
N PHE A 99 4.17 -12.53 2.36
CA PHE A 99 2.82 -12.18 2.76
C PHE A 99 1.86 -12.29 1.58
N ASP A 100 0.76 -13.00 1.78
CA ASP A 100 -0.26 -13.21 0.76
C ASP A 100 -1.19 -11.99 0.65
N PRO A 101 -1.13 -11.23 -0.47
CA PRO A 101 -1.97 -10.05 -0.66
C PRO A 101 -3.47 -10.35 -0.72
N GLU A 102 -3.89 -11.58 -1.00
CA GLU A 102 -5.32 -11.92 -1.07
C GLU A 102 -6.02 -11.77 0.28
N LEU A 103 -5.29 -11.92 1.40
CA LEU A 103 -5.85 -11.73 2.74
C LEU A 103 -6.31 -10.28 3.00
N LEU A 104 -5.72 -9.30 2.31
CA LEU A 104 -6.18 -7.91 2.37
C LEU A 104 -7.51 -7.70 1.65
N ARG A 105 -7.83 -8.54 0.65
CA ARG A 105 -9.09 -8.46 -0.11
C ARG A 105 -10.29 -8.72 0.79
N GLU A 106 -10.16 -9.63 1.75
CA GLU A 106 -11.20 -9.91 2.73
C GLU A 106 -11.47 -8.70 3.64
N ILE A 107 -10.42 -8.00 4.08
CA ILE A 107 -10.56 -6.78 4.89
C ILE A 107 -11.25 -5.69 4.05
N ALA A 108 -10.84 -5.54 2.80
CA ALA A 108 -11.45 -4.58 1.88
C ALA A 108 -12.93 -4.90 1.64
N GLY A 109 -13.29 -6.17 1.43
CA GLY A 109 -14.69 -6.61 1.28
C GLY A 109 -15.54 -6.25 2.49
N GLU A 110 -15.07 -6.56 3.71
CA GLU A 110 -15.78 -6.20 4.95
C GLU A 110 -15.95 -4.69 5.13
N LEU A 111 -14.98 -3.89 4.65
CA LEU A 111 -15.09 -2.43 4.68
C LEU A 111 -16.11 -1.92 3.66
N ILE A 112 -16.14 -2.53 2.47
CA ILE A 112 -17.12 -2.23 1.42
C ILE A 112 -18.54 -2.53 1.92
N ASP A 113 -18.75 -3.68 2.58
CA ASP A 113 -20.06 -4.08 3.12
C ASP A 113 -20.57 -3.14 4.23
N LYS A 114 -19.65 -2.46 4.93
CA LYS A 114 -19.97 -1.47 5.97
C LYS A 114 -20.24 -0.07 5.41
N LEU A 115 -20.03 0.16 4.12
CA LEU A 115 -20.36 1.45 3.53
C LEU A 115 -21.88 1.64 3.59
N PRO A 116 -22.36 2.82 4.02
CA PRO A 116 -23.77 3.12 3.97
C PRO A 116 -24.26 2.98 2.53
N ALA A 117 -25.47 2.45 2.35
CA ALA A 117 -26.16 2.51 1.06
C ALA A 117 -26.09 3.97 0.60
N GLN A 118 -25.46 4.20 -0.56
CA GLN A 118 -25.22 5.56 -1.01
C GLN A 118 -26.57 6.27 -1.17
N GLU A 119 -26.74 7.39 -0.46
CA GLU A 119 -27.76 8.38 -0.82
C GLU A 119 -27.62 8.65 -2.31
N PRO A 120 -28.74 8.71 -3.06
CA PRO A 120 -28.68 8.85 -4.50
C PRO A 120 -27.85 10.10 -4.81
N LEU A 121 -26.77 9.89 -5.57
CA LEU A 121 -25.88 10.94 -6.02
C LEU A 121 -26.72 12.12 -6.54
N ASP A 122 -26.22 13.34 -6.31
CA ASP A 122 -26.76 14.63 -6.76
C ASP A 122 -27.82 14.48 -7.87
N ARG A 123 -29.05 14.94 -7.63
CA ARG A 123 -30.22 14.74 -8.52
C ARG A 123 -29.91 15.02 -9.99
N ARG A 124 -29.00 15.95 -10.28
CA ARG A 124 -28.53 16.27 -11.64
C ARG A 124 -27.91 15.10 -12.40
N LEU A 125 -27.43 14.08 -11.70
CA LEU A 125 -26.78 12.89 -12.25
C LEU A 125 -27.74 11.70 -12.40
N GLN A 126 -28.98 11.82 -11.91
CA GLN A 126 -30.02 10.78 -12.07
C GLN A 126 -30.58 10.74 -13.49
N ASP A 127 -30.57 11.87 -14.20
CA ASP A 127 -31.09 11.99 -15.57
C ASP A 127 -30.11 11.48 -16.64
N LEU A 128 -28.89 11.08 -16.25
CA LEU A 128 -27.92 10.50 -17.17
C LEU A 128 -28.27 9.04 -17.47
N ALA A 129 -28.70 8.78 -18.71
CA ALA A 129 -29.00 7.43 -19.19
C ALA A 129 -27.77 6.50 -19.31
N GLN A 130 -26.55 7.02 -19.11
CA GLN A 130 -25.30 6.30 -19.28
C GLN A 130 -24.55 6.16 -17.95
N THR A 131 -23.91 5.00 -17.74
CA THR A 131 -23.02 4.78 -16.60
C THR A 131 -21.80 5.69 -16.69
N LEU A 132 -21.71 6.68 -15.80
CA LEU A 132 -20.51 7.49 -15.66
C LEU A 132 -19.35 6.64 -15.13
N THR A 133 -18.32 6.46 -15.95
CA THR A 133 -17.08 5.75 -15.60
C THR A 133 -15.93 6.74 -15.63
N ALA A 134 -15.27 6.93 -14.49
CA ALA A 134 -13.98 7.61 -14.43
C ALA A 134 -12.89 6.60 -14.77
N VAL A 135 -11.93 7.01 -15.60
CA VAL A 135 -10.82 6.14 -16.00
C VAL A 135 -9.53 6.80 -15.52
N ASP A 136 -8.79 6.11 -14.65
CA ASP A 136 -7.39 6.44 -14.40
C ASP A 136 -6.51 5.73 -15.43
N GLY A 137 -5.61 6.49 -16.03
CA GLY A 137 -4.73 6.07 -17.13
C GLY A 137 -3.27 6.12 -16.73
N THR A 138 -2.92 5.57 -15.56
CA THR A 138 -1.56 5.65 -15.01
C THR A 138 -0.54 4.95 -15.91
N PHE A 139 0.52 5.65 -16.30
CA PHE A 139 1.57 5.11 -17.17
C PHE A 139 2.77 4.60 -16.38
N LEU A 140 2.97 3.28 -16.39
CA LEU A 140 4.04 2.57 -15.69
C LEU A 140 5.25 2.42 -16.62
N LYS A 141 6.22 3.33 -16.47
CA LYS A 141 7.47 3.34 -17.26
C LYS A 141 8.44 2.23 -16.87
N THR A 142 8.45 1.82 -15.60
CA THR A 142 9.47 0.92 -15.05
C THR A 142 9.05 -0.55 -15.15
N LEU A 143 7.75 -0.83 -15.17
CA LEU A 143 7.21 -2.19 -15.24
C LEU A 143 7.69 -2.97 -16.49
N PRO A 144 7.72 -2.38 -17.71
CA PRO A 144 8.25 -3.07 -18.88
C PRO A 144 9.73 -3.47 -18.74
N GLN A 145 10.56 -2.61 -18.11
CA GLN A 145 11.98 -2.89 -17.90
C GLN A 145 12.17 -4.13 -17.02
N ILE A 146 11.33 -4.27 -15.98
CA ILE A 146 11.34 -5.44 -15.10
C ILE A 146 10.89 -6.69 -15.88
N THR A 147 9.78 -6.63 -16.61
CA THR A 147 9.31 -7.78 -17.40
C THR A 147 10.30 -8.19 -18.48
N GLN A 148 10.99 -7.23 -19.10
CA GLN A 148 12.01 -7.51 -20.11
C GLN A 148 13.22 -8.20 -19.48
N ALA A 149 13.65 -7.77 -18.29
CA ALA A 149 14.73 -8.43 -17.55
C ALA A 149 14.35 -9.85 -17.10
N CYS A 150 13.08 -10.09 -16.77
CA CYS A 150 12.61 -11.40 -16.30
C CYS A 150 12.31 -12.40 -17.43
N PHE A 151 11.83 -11.93 -18.59
CA PHE A 151 11.25 -12.82 -19.60
C PHE A 151 11.80 -12.61 -21.02
N SER A 152 12.56 -11.53 -21.29
CA SER A 152 13.09 -11.19 -22.63
C SER A 152 12.02 -11.15 -23.75
N THR A 153 10.76 -10.92 -23.38
CA THR A 153 9.62 -11.15 -24.28
C THR A 153 9.22 -9.93 -25.11
N ARG A 154 9.52 -8.70 -24.68
CA ARG A 154 9.06 -7.45 -25.36
C ARG A 154 10.00 -6.24 -25.19
N GLN A 155 9.91 -5.28 -26.11
CA GLN A 155 10.65 -3.99 -26.13
C GLN A 155 9.70 -2.78 -26.03
N ASP A 156 8.72 -2.84 -25.12
CA ASP A 156 7.69 -1.80 -25.00
C ASP A 156 8.22 -0.59 -24.19
N LYS A 157 7.81 0.64 -24.54
CA LYS A 157 8.28 1.88 -23.88
C LYS A 157 7.59 2.18 -22.53
N GLY A 158 6.57 1.42 -22.14
CA GLY A 158 5.73 1.67 -20.97
C GLY A 158 4.40 0.94 -21.06
N TRP A 159 3.80 0.66 -19.91
CA TRP A 159 2.48 0.04 -19.82
C TRP A 159 1.48 1.05 -19.28
N GLN A 160 0.30 1.15 -19.87
CA GLN A 160 -0.77 1.99 -19.34
C GLN A 160 -1.73 1.12 -18.53
N LEU A 161 -1.85 1.43 -17.24
CA LEU A 161 -2.91 0.90 -16.39
C LEU A 161 -4.19 1.65 -16.72
N HIS A 162 -5.24 0.91 -17.10
CA HIS A 162 -6.59 1.43 -17.25
C HIS A 162 -7.40 0.97 -16.04
N THR A 163 -7.57 1.84 -15.04
CA THR A 163 -8.42 1.55 -13.88
C THR A 163 -9.73 2.27 -14.03
N HIS A 164 -10.83 1.53 -14.01
CA HIS A 164 -12.17 2.07 -14.21
C HIS A 164 -12.88 2.19 -12.87
N PHE A 165 -13.47 3.35 -12.61
CA PHE A 165 -14.24 3.63 -11.40
C PHE A 165 -15.65 4.04 -11.80
N GLY A 166 -16.67 3.39 -11.23
CA GLY A 166 -18.05 3.81 -11.39
C GLY A 166 -18.30 5.07 -10.57
N VAL A 167 -18.47 6.22 -11.22
CA VAL A 167 -18.64 7.54 -10.56
C VAL A 167 -19.85 7.55 -9.63
N LEU A 168 -20.93 6.89 -10.06
CA LEU A 168 -22.18 6.81 -9.30
C LEU A 168 -22.22 5.67 -8.28
N ARG A 169 -21.28 4.71 -8.39
CA ARG A 169 -21.30 3.50 -7.55
C ARG A 169 -20.52 3.68 -6.25
N GLY A 170 -19.64 4.69 -6.16
CA GLY A 170 -18.85 5.00 -4.96
C GLY A 170 -18.04 3.86 -4.37
N ILE A 171 -17.97 2.73 -5.05
CA ILE A 171 -17.19 1.54 -4.76
C ILE A 171 -16.32 1.24 -5.98
N PRO A 172 -15.11 0.68 -5.78
CA PRO A 172 -14.27 0.20 -6.88
C PRO A 172 -15.00 -0.88 -7.69
N VAL A 173 -14.81 -0.89 -9.02
CA VAL A 173 -15.39 -1.88 -9.96
C VAL A 173 -14.28 -2.72 -10.58
#